data_AF-A0A392MXB2-F1
#
_entry.id   AF-A0A392MXB2-F1
#
_cell.length_a   1.000
_cell.length_b   1.000
_cell.length_c   1.000
_cell.angle_alpha   90.00
_cell.angle_beta   90.00
_cell.angle_gamma   90.00
#
_symmetry.space_group_name_H-M   'P 1'
#
loop_
_entity.id
_entity.type
_entity.pdbx_description
1 polymer ?
#
loop_
_entity_poly.entity_id
_entity_poly.type
_entity_poly.pdbx_seq_one_letter_code
_entity_poly.pdbx_strand_id
1 'polypeptide(L)'
;MKNAKNAILSGCSAGGLTSILQCDRFKTLLPPAAKVKCVSDAGYFINVKSVSGSQHIEQFYSQVVQTHGSAKNLPSSCTSRLPPGLCFFPENVAAQIRTPIFFVNAAYDSWQ
;
A
#
# COMPACT_ATOMS: atom_id res chain seq x y z
N MET A 1 10.32 -19.13 -7.52
CA MET A 1 11.37 -18.18 -7.08
C MET A 1 12.34 -18.76 -6.02
N LYS A 2 12.48 -20.09 -5.90
CA LYS A 2 13.23 -20.76 -4.81
C LYS A 2 14.71 -20.36 -4.68
N ASN A 3 15.34 -19.93 -5.79
CA ASN A 3 16.77 -19.60 -5.85
C ASN A 3 17.03 -18.11 -6.08
N ALA A 4 16.02 -17.25 -5.93
CA ALA A 4 16.19 -15.81 -6.16
C ALA A 4 17.14 -15.22 -5.11
N LYS A 5 18.19 -14.53 -5.58
CA LYS A 5 19.09 -13.74 -4.72
C LYS A 5 18.59 -12.33 -4.49
N ASN A 6 17.93 -11.77 -5.50
CA ASN A 6 17.32 -10.44 -5.47
C ASN A 6 15.91 -10.52 -6.05
N ALA A 7 14.99 -9.73 -5.52
CA ALA A 7 13.67 -9.54 -6.10
C ALA A 7 13.18 -8.12 -5.84
N ILE A 8 12.40 -7.60 -6.77
CA ILE A 8 11.71 -6.32 -6.63
C ILE A 8 10.21 -6.58 -6.80
N LEU A 9 9.40 -6.11 -5.85
CA LEU A 9 7.97 -5.94 -6.06
C LEU A 9 7.72 -4.51 -6.51
N SER A 10 7.20 -4.33 -7.71
CA SER A 10 6.84 -3.03 -8.23
C SER A 10 5.43 -3.03 -8.79
N GLY A 11 4.80 -1.86 -8.78
CA GLY A 11 3.53 -1.63 -9.45
C GLY A 11 3.26 -0.14 -9.62
N CYS A 12 2.31 0.17 -10.52
CA CYS A 12 1.85 1.52 -10.81
C CYS A 12 0.41 1.71 -10.33
N SER A 13 0.04 2.91 -9.87
CA SER A 13 -1.32 3.27 -9.43
C SER A 13 -1.82 2.32 -8.32
N ALA A 14 -2.95 1.63 -8.50
CA ALA A 14 -3.44 0.60 -7.58
C ALA A 14 -2.41 -0.53 -7.33
N GLY A 15 -1.59 -0.87 -8.32
CA GLY A 15 -0.46 -1.80 -8.16
C GLY A 15 0.69 -1.20 -7.34
N GLY A 16 0.91 0.12 -7.45
CA GLY A 16 1.84 0.86 -6.62
C GLY A 16 1.40 0.83 -5.16
N LEU A 17 0.11 1.09 -4.90
CA LEU A 17 -0.46 0.96 -3.56
C LEU A 17 -0.36 -0.47 -3.03
N THR A 18 -0.63 -1.47 -3.87
CA THR A 18 -0.45 -2.88 -3.50
C THR A 18 1.00 -3.19 -3.12
N SER A 19 1.96 -2.59 -3.81
CA SER A 19 3.39 -2.75 -3.49
C SER A 19 3.74 -2.19 -2.12
N ILE A 20 3.06 -1.14 -1.66
CA ILE A 20 3.16 -0.61 -0.28
C ILE A 20 2.57 -1.62 0.70
N LEU A 21 1.31 -2.01 0.48
CA LEU A 21 0.52 -2.83 1.41
C LEU A 21 1.09 -4.26 1.58
N GLN A 22 1.73 -4.80 0.56
CA GLN A 22 2.18 -6.19 0.51
C GLN A 22 3.71 -6.35 0.51
N CYS A 23 4.49 -5.27 0.65
CA CYS A 23 5.96 -5.34 0.54
C CYS A 23 6.57 -6.39 1.46
N ASP A 24 6.21 -6.35 2.76
CA ASP A 24 6.73 -7.30 3.75
C ASP A 24 6.19 -8.72 3.52
N ARG A 25 4.93 -8.87 3.10
CA ARG A 25 4.38 -10.18 2.75
C ARG A 25 5.09 -10.78 1.55
N PHE A 26 5.44 -9.98 0.55
CA PHE A 26 6.20 -10.47 -0.60
C PHE A 26 7.59 -10.98 -0.18
N LYS A 27 8.25 -10.31 0.77
CA LYS A 27 9.51 -10.79 1.35
C LYS A 27 9.37 -12.17 2.01
N THR A 28 8.25 -12.49 2.65
CA THR A 28 8.04 -13.81 3.28
C THR A 28 7.83 -14.95 2.28
N LEU A 29 7.49 -14.64 1.03
CA LEU A 29 7.34 -15.62 -0.06
C LEU A 29 8.67 -16.04 -0.69
N LEU A 30 9.77 -15.38 -0.32
CA LEU A 30 11.10 -15.57 -0.88
C LEU A 30 12.06 -16.17 0.15
N PRO A 31 13.19 -16.77 -0.29
CA PRO A 31 14.20 -17.27 0.63
C PRO A 31 14.63 -16.19 1.65
N PRO A 32 14.90 -16.56 2.92
CA PRO A 32 15.33 -15.61 3.94
C PRO A 32 16.54 -14.77 3.51
N ALA A 33 17.50 -15.37 2.81
CA ALA A 33 18.71 -14.71 2.30
C ALA A 33 18.48 -13.82 1.06
N ALA A 34 17.31 -13.88 0.40
CA ALA A 34 17.02 -13.07 -0.77
C ALA A 34 16.90 -11.59 -0.37
N LYS A 35 17.56 -10.68 -1.09
CA LYS A 35 17.39 -9.24 -0.93
C LYS A 35 16.12 -8.82 -1.66
N VAL A 36 15.17 -8.27 -0.91
CA VAL A 36 13.90 -7.82 -1.46
C VAL A 36 13.79 -6.32 -1.27
N LYS A 37 13.33 -5.63 -2.31
CA LYS A 37 12.97 -4.22 -2.27
C LYS A 37 11.61 -4.05 -2.93
N CYS A 38 10.94 -2.95 -2.62
CA CYS A 38 9.69 -2.58 -3.28
C CYS A 38 9.80 -1.21 -3.94
N VAL A 39 9.03 -1.02 -5.01
CA VAL A 39 8.88 0.27 -5.67
C VAL A 39 7.39 0.54 -5.82
N SER A 40 6.92 1.63 -5.23
CA SER A 40 5.56 2.11 -5.43
C SER A 40 5.60 3.27 -6.41
N ASP A 41 5.03 3.09 -7.59
CA ASP A 41 4.86 4.16 -8.58
C ASP A 41 3.40 4.62 -8.58
N ALA A 42 3.16 5.93 -8.44
CA ALA A 42 1.84 6.55 -8.33
C ALA A 42 0.90 5.87 -7.31
N GLY A 43 1.46 5.27 -6.25
CA GLY A 43 0.73 4.46 -5.28
C GLY A 43 0.46 5.15 -3.95
N TYR A 44 1.04 6.34 -3.74
CA TYR A 44 0.87 7.12 -2.52
C TYR A 44 -0.32 8.07 -2.60
N PHE A 45 -1.50 7.60 -2.20
CA PHE A 45 -2.71 8.42 -2.06
C PHE A 45 -2.86 8.93 -0.63
N ILE A 46 -3.23 10.19 -0.46
CA ILE A 46 -3.40 10.84 0.86
C ILE A 46 -4.88 10.97 1.25
N ASN A 47 -5.17 10.84 2.54
CA ASN A 47 -6.49 11.07 3.09
C ASN A 47 -6.73 12.57 3.31
N VAL A 48 -7.21 13.26 2.26
CA VAL A 48 -7.56 14.68 2.31
C VAL A 48 -8.97 14.92 1.80
N LYS A 49 -9.54 16.08 2.18
CA LYS A 49 -10.80 16.54 1.61
C LYS A 49 -10.60 16.97 0.17
N SER A 50 -11.58 16.69 -0.67
CA SER A 50 -11.66 17.21 -2.03
C SER A 50 -11.76 18.75 -2.05
N VAL A 51 -11.65 19.35 -3.23
CA VAL A 51 -11.82 20.80 -3.42
C VAL A 51 -13.20 21.32 -2.96
N SER A 52 -14.22 20.46 -2.94
CA SER A 52 -15.56 20.79 -2.42
C SER A 52 -15.73 20.51 -0.93
N GLY A 53 -14.67 20.05 -0.24
CA GLY A 53 -14.66 19.77 1.19
C GLY A 53 -15.14 18.37 1.59
N SER A 54 -15.44 17.49 0.63
CA SER A 54 -15.92 16.14 0.90
C SER A 54 -14.79 15.14 1.17
N GLN A 55 -15.01 14.16 2.05
CA GLN A 55 -14.08 13.04 2.31
C GLN A 55 -14.25 11.92 1.28
N HIS A 56 -14.19 12.28 -0.01
CA HIS A 56 -14.52 11.36 -1.09
C HIS A 56 -13.62 10.11 -1.12
N ILE A 57 -12.30 10.29 -1.01
CA ILE A 57 -11.35 9.17 -1.10
C ILE A 57 -11.41 8.22 0.10
N GLU A 58 -11.70 8.74 1.30
CA GLU A 58 -11.90 7.90 2.50
C GLU A 58 -13.14 7.01 2.36
N GLN A 59 -14.23 7.59 1.86
CA GLN A 59 -15.47 6.85 1.57
C GLN A 59 -15.22 5.80 0.48
N PHE A 60 -14.49 6.17 -0.57
CA PHE A 60 -14.12 5.26 -1.65
C PHE A 60 -13.36 4.03 -1.12
N TYR A 61 -12.30 4.20 -0.33
CA TYR A 61 -11.59 3.04 0.23
C TYR A 61 -12.42 2.23 1.23
N SER A 62 -13.31 2.86 1.98
CA SER A 62 -14.27 2.14 2.84
C SER A 62 -15.20 1.25 2.01
N GLN A 63 -15.67 1.74 0.85
CA GLN A 63 -16.45 0.95 -0.11
C GLN A 63 -15.61 -0.17 -0.74
N VAL A 64 -14.37 0.09 -1.13
CA VAL A 64 -13.44 -0.96 -1.63
C VAL A 64 -13.29 -2.09 -0.61
N VAL A 65 -13.13 -1.76 0.68
CA VAL A 65 -13.08 -2.75 1.76
C VAL A 65 -14.37 -3.57 1.83
N GLN A 66 -15.53 -2.90 1.82
CA GLN A 66 -16.83 -3.54 1.93
C GLN A 66 -17.10 -4.47 0.73
N THR A 67 -16.91 -3.96 -0.49
CA THR A 67 -17.19 -4.67 -1.74
C THR A 67 -16.28 -5.88 -1.94
N HIS A 68 -14.98 -5.76 -1.63
CA HIS A 68 -14.01 -6.83 -1.89
C HIS A 68 -13.67 -7.69 -0.67
N GLY A 69 -14.20 -7.36 0.51
CA GLY A 69 -13.80 -8.01 1.77
C GLY A 69 -12.29 -7.94 2.00
N SER A 70 -11.66 -6.82 1.60
CA SER A 70 -10.20 -6.72 1.47
C SER A 70 -9.49 -6.52 2.80
N ALA A 71 -10.22 -6.25 3.89
CA ALA A 71 -9.66 -6.08 5.25
C ALA A 71 -8.71 -7.22 5.66
N LYS A 72 -9.00 -8.46 5.25
CA LYS A 72 -8.18 -9.65 5.52
C LYS A 72 -6.79 -9.63 4.86
N ASN A 73 -6.58 -8.76 3.86
CA ASN A 73 -5.32 -8.63 3.14
C ASN A 73 -4.53 -7.38 3.56
N LEU A 74 -5.07 -6.52 4.42
CA LEU A 74 -4.39 -5.31 4.87
C LEU A 74 -3.45 -5.60 6.05
N PRO A 75 -2.44 -4.74 6.29
CA PRO A 75 -1.52 -4.92 7.42
C PRO A 75 -2.27 -4.98 8.75
N SER A 76 -2.13 -6.09 9.48
CA SER A 76 -2.77 -6.30 10.80
C SER A 76 -2.34 -5.26 11.82
N SER A 77 -1.12 -4.77 11.70
CA SER A 77 -0.55 -3.71 12.52
C SER A 77 -1.28 -2.36 12.34
N CYS A 78 -1.98 -2.16 11.23
CA CYS A 78 -2.87 -1.02 11.02
C CYS A 78 -4.32 -1.34 11.41
N THR A 79 -4.88 -2.46 10.92
CA THR A 79 -6.31 -2.80 11.13
C THR A 79 -6.65 -3.12 12.58
N SER A 80 -5.66 -3.41 13.43
CA SER A 80 -5.84 -3.53 14.88
C SER A 80 -6.10 -2.20 15.60
N ARG A 81 -5.84 -1.05 14.95
CA ARG A 81 -5.96 0.28 15.56
C ARG A 81 -6.89 1.22 14.79
N LEU A 82 -7.08 0.99 13.50
CA LEU A 82 -7.86 1.85 12.62
C LEU A 82 -8.89 1.04 11.82
N PRO A 83 -10.03 1.66 11.43
CA PRO A 83 -10.93 1.10 10.43
C PRO A 83 -10.17 0.63 9.17
N PRO A 84 -10.51 -0.52 8.58
CA PRO A 84 -9.73 -1.06 7.46
C PRO A 84 -9.63 -0.14 6.25
N GLY A 85 -10.64 0.70 5.98
CA GLY A 85 -10.59 1.68 4.89
C GLY A 85 -9.43 2.66 5.05
N LEU A 86 -9.09 3.05 6.29
CA LEU A 86 -7.96 3.93 6.56
C LEU A 86 -6.60 3.25 6.33
N CYS A 87 -6.55 1.93 6.34
CA CYS A 87 -5.32 1.17 6.11
C CYS A 87 -4.96 1.02 4.62
N PHE A 88 -5.79 1.54 3.71
CA PHE A 88 -5.40 1.76 2.31
C PHE A 88 -4.52 3.01 2.13
N PHE A 89 -4.53 3.95 3.08
CA PHE A 89 -3.73 5.17 2.98
C PHE A 89 -2.29 4.93 3.47
N PRO A 90 -1.25 5.15 2.63
CA PRO A 90 0.13 4.91 2.99
C PRO A 90 0.63 5.64 4.24
N GLU A 91 0.10 6.82 4.58
CA GLU A 91 0.45 7.53 5.83
C GLU A 91 0.19 6.68 7.10
N ASN A 92 -0.76 5.74 7.05
CA ASN A 92 -1.12 4.90 8.20
C ASN A 92 -0.28 3.61 8.30
N VAL A 93 0.44 3.24 7.24
CA VAL A 93 1.13 1.93 7.15
C VAL A 93 2.61 2.04 6.83
N ALA A 94 3.05 3.08 6.12
CA ALA A 94 4.40 3.18 5.56
C ALA A 94 5.49 3.11 6.63
N ALA A 95 5.27 3.75 7.80
CA ALA A 95 6.22 3.75 8.90
C ALA A 95 6.48 2.36 9.52
N GLN A 96 5.64 1.36 9.23
CA GLN A 96 5.75 0.00 9.77
C GLN A 96 6.36 -0.99 8.78
N ILE A 97 6.57 -0.57 7.53
CA ILE A 97 7.18 -1.41 6.50
C ILE A 97 8.64 -1.67 6.86
N ARG A 98 9.02 -2.93 6.92
CA ARG A 98 10.40 -3.35 7.26
C ARG A 98 11.28 -3.51 6.02
N THR A 99 10.68 -3.94 4.92
CA THR A 99 11.37 -4.16 3.65
C THR A 99 11.62 -2.83 2.96
N PRO A 100 12.86 -2.54 2.49
CA PRO A 100 13.15 -1.26 1.85
C PRO A 100 12.22 -0.98 0.67
N ILE A 101 11.57 0.19 0.71
CA ILE A 101 10.63 0.65 -0.31
C ILE A 101 11.06 2.00 -0.85
N PHE A 102 10.92 2.18 -2.17
CA PHE A 102 11.12 3.45 -2.85
C PHE A 102 9.77 3.95 -3.38
N PHE A 103 9.46 5.22 -3.15
CA PHE A 103 8.23 5.85 -3.60
C PHE A 103 8.52 6.78 -4.79
N VAL A 104 7.79 6.59 -5.87
CA VAL A 104 7.76 7.46 -7.04
C VAL A 104 6.34 8.00 -7.13
N ASN A 105 6.13 9.26 -6.76
CA ASN A 105 4.81 9.89 -6.82
C ASN A 105 4.96 11.32 -7.32
N ALA A 106 4.06 11.73 -8.21
CA ALA A 106 3.96 13.12 -8.61
C ALA A 106 3.42 13.97 -7.45
N ALA A 107 3.84 15.24 -7.38
CA ALA A 107 3.27 16.17 -6.40
C ALA A 107 1.77 16.46 -6.66
N TYR A 108 1.35 16.37 -7.92
CA TYR A 108 -0.03 16.51 -8.37
C TYR A 108 -0.38 15.30 -9.24
N ASP A 109 -0.78 14.21 -8.59
CA ASP A 109 -1.22 13.00 -9.27
C ASP A 109 -2.64 13.20 -9.81
N SER A 110 -2.91 12.80 -11.06
CA SER A 110 -4.23 12.99 -11.67
C SER A 110 -5.32 12.10 -11.05
N TRP A 111 -4.93 11.09 -10.28
CA TRP A 111 -5.83 10.17 -9.58
C TRP A 111 -5.96 10.48 -8.08
N GLN A 112 -5.29 11.53 -7.59
CA GLN A 112 -5.46 12.04 -6.23
C GLN A 112 -6.65 13.00 -6.15
#